data_AF-A0A6N8BNP6-F1
#
_entry.id   AF-A0A6N8BNP6-F1
#
_cell.length_a   1.000
_cell.length_b   1.000
_cell.length_c   1.000
_cell.angle_alpha   90.00
_cell.angle_beta   90.00
_cell.angle_gamma   90.00
#
_symmetry.space_group_name_H-M   'P 1'
#
loop_
_entity.id
_entity.type
_entity.pdbx_description
1 polymer ?
#
loop_
_entity_poly.entity_id
_entity_poly.type
_entity_poly.pdbx_seq_one_letter_code
_entity_poly.pdbx_strand_id
1 'polypeptide(L)'
;MAAVCNESGTIQGEGGAGSATGTDGAVLTAKELIEFIQVFSSTLLGAGGQTTRVDRTACRIARAYGFEVELAIFPKHLMLSVIKPAEGGIPAERRTAVSSIVSGAPNFQRVAALNALSWSIADEGLSLDEARQRFSAICAVPTLNPVLLRFLVACANAAFCGLFNGDLPAMGLVFAATLLGFYLRQKLLHWGLDLKVTFFLCSFAASLLASLGVVLQLGSTPQTAMAASVLFLIPGIPLINAMLDILDGHVLMGVSRLIQASTLIICIALGLATTMLLMGVDSL
;
A
#
# COMPACT_ATOMS: atom_id res chain seq x y z
N MET A 1 4.46 24.58 5.07
CA MET A 1 4.84 25.09 3.74
C MET A 1 3.90 24.44 2.75
N ALA A 2 2.77 25.12 2.52
CA ALA A 2 1.70 24.73 1.62
C ALA A 2 2.08 25.11 0.18
N ALA A 3 1.31 24.58 -0.78
CA ALA A 3 1.40 24.73 -2.24
C ALA A 3 2.25 23.66 -2.94
N VAL A 4 1.57 22.69 -3.56
CA VAL A 4 1.72 22.40 -5.00
C VAL A 4 0.38 21.86 -5.53
N CYS A 5 -0.44 22.73 -6.08
CA CYS A 5 -1.35 22.37 -7.16
C CYS A 5 -1.37 23.54 -8.14
N ASN A 6 -0.32 23.62 -8.96
CA ASN A 6 -0.32 24.50 -10.11
C ASN A 6 0.44 23.81 -11.24
N GLU A 7 -0.28 23.34 -12.25
CA GLU A 7 0.18 23.38 -13.63
C GLU A 7 -1.02 23.64 -14.53
N SER A 8 -0.97 24.83 -15.13
CA SER A 8 -1.91 25.40 -16.06
C SER A 8 -1.86 24.67 -17.39
N GLY A 9 -3.01 24.22 -17.87
CA GLY A 9 -3.25 23.85 -19.27
C GLY A 9 -4.53 24.52 -19.72
N THR A 10 -4.39 25.58 -20.51
CA THR A 10 -5.49 26.36 -21.08
C THR A 10 -6.29 25.49 -22.05
N ILE A 11 -7.55 25.21 -21.76
CA ILE A 11 -8.55 24.86 -22.77
C ILE A 11 -9.77 25.74 -22.55
N GLN A 12 -9.96 26.70 -23.45
CA GLN A 12 -11.24 27.36 -23.68
C GLN A 12 -12.18 26.37 -24.37
N GLY A 13 -13.38 26.20 -23.83
CA GLY A 13 -14.46 25.44 -24.44
C GLY A 13 -15.75 25.63 -23.64
N GLU A 14 -16.67 26.42 -24.20
CA GLU A 14 -18.02 26.66 -23.70
C GLU A 14 -18.80 25.34 -23.50
N GLY A 15 -19.58 25.24 -22.42
CA GLY A 15 -20.53 24.14 -22.24
C GLY A 15 -21.08 24.02 -20.83
N GLY A 16 -22.22 24.67 -20.58
CA GLY A 16 -23.27 24.28 -19.61
C GLY A 16 -22.86 23.91 -18.18
N ALA A 17 -23.17 24.81 -17.24
CA ALA A 17 -23.23 24.49 -15.81
C ALA A 17 -24.32 23.43 -15.54
N GLY A 18 -23.92 22.16 -15.59
CA GLY A 18 -24.70 21.04 -15.07
C GLY A 18 -24.55 21.00 -13.55
N SER A 19 -25.61 21.35 -12.84
CA SER A 19 -25.73 21.12 -11.40
C SER A 19 -25.43 19.65 -11.09
N ALA A 20 -24.48 19.38 -10.21
CA ALA A 20 -24.18 18.03 -9.73
C ALA A 20 -25.42 17.46 -9.01
N THR A 21 -26.21 16.67 -9.72
CA THR A 21 -27.46 16.09 -9.24
C THR A 21 -27.20 14.76 -8.53
N GLY A 22 -27.55 14.70 -7.24
CA GLY A 22 -27.86 13.43 -6.58
C GLY A 22 -29.10 12.80 -7.22
N THR A 23 -29.36 11.51 -6.94
CA THR A 23 -30.49 10.76 -7.52
C THR A 23 -31.88 11.20 -7.03
N ASP A 24 -31.94 12.25 -6.23
CA ASP A 24 -33.09 13.12 -6.01
C ASP A 24 -32.54 14.55 -6.02
N GLY A 25 -33.33 15.58 -6.31
CA GLY A 25 -32.91 17.00 -6.35
C GLY A 25 -32.34 17.60 -5.04
N ALA A 26 -31.80 16.79 -4.15
CA ALA A 26 -31.04 17.17 -2.97
C ALA A 26 -29.66 17.74 -3.35
N VAL A 27 -29.44 18.98 -2.93
CA VAL A 27 -28.13 19.64 -3.01
C VAL A 27 -27.13 18.84 -2.18
N LEU A 28 -26.11 18.28 -2.84
CA LEU A 28 -25.05 17.51 -2.20
C LEU A 28 -24.38 18.34 -1.09
N THR A 29 -24.39 17.82 0.14
CA THR A 29 -23.86 18.57 1.28
C THR A 29 -22.35 18.38 1.41
N ALA A 30 -21.65 19.43 1.88
CA ALA A 30 -20.21 19.32 2.19
C ALA A 30 -19.92 18.21 3.21
N LYS A 31 -20.91 17.85 4.04
CA LYS A 31 -20.84 16.74 5.02
C LYS A 31 -20.81 15.37 4.35
N GLU A 32 -21.66 15.11 3.37
CA GLU A 32 -21.69 13.79 2.72
C GLU A 32 -20.45 13.55 1.86
N LEU A 33 -19.92 14.63 1.27
CA LEU A 33 -18.69 14.58 0.48
C LEU A 33 -17.46 14.33 1.35
N ILE A 34 -17.33 15.05 2.47
CA ILE A 34 -16.18 14.88 3.37
C ILE A 34 -16.14 13.45 3.94
N GLU A 35 -17.29 12.89 4.32
CA GLU A 35 -17.39 11.51 4.80
C GLU A 35 -16.95 10.51 3.72
N PHE A 36 -17.42 10.69 2.48
CA PHE A 36 -17.04 9.82 1.36
C PHE A 36 -15.54 9.91 1.05
N ILE A 37 -14.99 11.11 0.87
CA ILE A 37 -13.57 11.31 0.53
C ILE A 37 -12.66 10.82 1.66
N GLN A 38 -13.06 10.96 2.93
CA GLN A 38 -12.29 10.41 4.06
C GLN A 38 -12.19 8.88 4.01
N VAL A 39 -13.32 8.20 3.82
CA VAL A 39 -13.35 6.72 3.74
C VAL A 39 -12.59 6.26 2.49
N PHE A 40 -12.75 6.95 1.36
CA PHE A 40 -12.03 6.67 0.13
C PHE A 40 -10.51 6.80 0.32
N SER A 41 -10.07 7.93 0.85
CA SER A 41 -8.65 8.28 1.02
C SER A 41 -7.97 7.38 2.05
N SER A 42 -8.63 7.12 3.18
CA SER A 42 -8.12 6.20 4.20
C SER A 42 -8.01 4.77 3.68
N THR A 43 -8.98 4.31 2.87
CA THR A 43 -8.93 2.99 2.22
C THR A 43 -7.81 2.90 1.20
N LEU A 44 -7.61 3.94 0.39
CA LEU A 44 -6.54 4.00 -0.60
C LEU A 44 -5.15 3.99 0.07
N LEU A 45 -4.96 4.77 1.15
CA LEU A 45 -3.75 4.76 1.96
C LEU A 45 -3.52 3.39 2.63
N GLY A 46 -4.56 2.80 3.19
CA GLY A 46 -4.53 1.48 3.84
C GLY A 46 -4.23 0.33 2.88
N ALA A 47 -4.60 0.47 1.61
CA ALA A 47 -4.28 -0.49 0.55
C ALA A 47 -2.84 -0.33 0.00
N GLY A 48 -2.05 0.62 0.51
CA GLY A 48 -0.68 0.87 0.05
C GLY A 48 -0.55 1.92 -1.05
N GLY A 49 -1.54 2.80 -1.21
CA GLY A 49 -1.45 3.95 -2.10
C GLY A 49 -0.40 4.98 -1.66
N GLN A 50 0.27 5.59 -2.65
CA GLN A 50 1.18 6.71 -2.47
C GLN A 50 0.44 7.97 -2.00
N THR A 51 1.07 8.77 -1.14
CA THR A 51 0.43 9.93 -0.50
C THR A 51 -0.01 10.97 -1.53
N THR A 52 0.86 11.29 -2.50
CA THR A 52 0.55 12.20 -3.62
C THR A 52 -0.62 11.73 -4.48
N ARG A 53 -0.77 10.41 -4.68
CA ARG A 53 -1.90 9.87 -5.45
C ARG A 53 -3.22 10.03 -4.71
N VAL A 54 -3.20 9.86 -3.39
CA VAL A 54 -4.38 10.04 -2.54
C VAL A 54 -4.81 11.51 -2.58
N ASP A 55 -3.88 12.44 -2.44
CA ASP A 55 -4.13 13.87 -2.53
C ASP A 55 -4.77 14.27 -3.89
N ARG A 56 -4.12 13.88 -5.00
CA ARG A 56 -4.65 14.15 -6.36
C ARG A 56 -6.01 13.52 -6.59
N THR A 57 -6.24 12.32 -6.05
CA THR A 57 -7.52 11.61 -6.20
C THR A 57 -8.64 12.30 -5.42
N ALA A 58 -8.37 12.72 -4.18
CA ALA A 58 -9.32 13.46 -3.37
C ALA A 58 -9.67 14.81 -4.04
N CYS A 59 -8.66 15.53 -4.54
CA CYS A 59 -8.86 16.76 -5.31
C CYS A 59 -9.72 16.54 -6.55
N ARG A 60 -9.48 15.46 -7.31
CA ARG A 60 -10.27 15.11 -8.50
C ARG A 60 -11.73 14.85 -8.14
N ILE A 61 -11.97 14.01 -7.13
CA ILE A 61 -13.33 13.68 -6.69
C ILE A 61 -14.07 14.94 -6.23
N ALA A 62 -13.44 15.78 -5.42
CA ALA A 62 -14.07 17.01 -4.94
C ALA A 62 -14.46 17.95 -6.09
N ARG A 63 -13.53 18.16 -7.05
CA ARG A 63 -13.77 19.03 -8.20
C ARG A 63 -14.90 18.52 -9.10
N ALA A 64 -15.03 17.21 -9.27
CA ALA A 64 -16.13 16.60 -10.02
C ALA A 64 -17.52 16.95 -9.44
N TYR A 65 -17.60 17.20 -8.12
CA TYR A 65 -18.83 17.63 -7.44
C TYR A 65 -18.91 19.15 -7.21
N GLY A 66 -17.98 19.94 -7.74
CA GLY A 66 -17.97 21.40 -7.58
C GLY A 66 -17.43 21.90 -6.23
N PHE A 67 -16.64 21.09 -5.52
CA PHE A 67 -15.99 21.45 -4.27
C PHE A 67 -14.47 21.46 -4.41
N GLU A 68 -13.80 22.16 -3.50
CA GLU A 68 -12.34 22.07 -3.33
C GLU A 68 -12.01 21.31 -2.04
N VAL A 69 -10.81 20.72 -2.00
CA VAL A 69 -10.33 20.02 -0.81
C VAL A 69 -8.89 20.36 -0.50
N GLU A 70 -8.60 20.39 0.81
CA GLU A 70 -7.24 20.45 1.33
C GLU A 70 -7.00 19.25 2.24
N LEU A 71 -5.90 18.54 2.01
CA LEU A 71 -5.53 17.33 2.75
C LEU A 71 -4.25 17.55 3.54
N ALA A 72 -4.23 17.07 4.78
CA ALA A 72 -3.00 16.86 5.53
C ALA A 72 -2.94 15.39 5.98
N ILE A 73 -1.97 14.66 5.44
CA ILE A 73 -1.82 13.22 5.62
C ILE A 73 -0.71 12.96 6.63
N PHE A 74 -1.07 12.32 7.74
CA PHE A 74 -0.15 11.84 8.78
C PHE A 74 -0.16 10.31 8.83
N PRO A 75 0.87 9.65 9.40
CA PRO A 75 1.00 8.19 9.31
C PRO A 75 -0.18 7.39 9.85
N LYS A 76 -0.90 7.91 10.85
CA LYS A 76 -2.08 7.26 11.45
C LYS A 76 -3.38 8.03 11.26
N HIS A 77 -3.31 9.28 10.79
CA HIS A 77 -4.44 10.19 10.74
C HIS A 77 -4.47 10.96 9.43
N LEU A 78 -5.67 11.16 8.91
CA LEU A 78 -5.94 12.00 7.76
C LEU A 78 -6.81 13.16 8.22
N MET A 79 -6.36 14.39 7.94
CA MET A 79 -7.18 15.60 8.06
C MET A 79 -7.62 16.02 6.66
N LEU A 80 -8.92 16.20 6.48
CA LEU A 80 -9.53 16.63 5.23
C LEU A 80 -10.35 17.89 5.51
N SER A 81 -10.20 18.91 4.67
CA SER A 81 -11.10 20.06 4.62
C SER A 81 -11.81 20.10 3.29
N VAL A 82 -13.15 20.11 3.28
CA VAL A 82 -13.97 20.37 2.09
C VAL A 82 -14.39 21.83 2.10
N ILE A 83 -14.20 22.51 0.97
CA ILE A 83 -14.44 23.93 0.77
C ILE A 83 -15.47 24.06 -0.36
N LYS A 84 -16.60 24.71 -0.07
CA LYS A 84 -17.59 25.11 -1.08
C LYS A 84 -17.25 26.52 -1.57
N PRO A 85 -16.87 26.71 -2.84
CA PRO A 85 -16.65 28.04 -3.40
C PRO A 85 -17.96 28.83 -3.39
N ALA A 86 -17.92 30.13 -3.06
CA ALA A 86 -19.04 31.04 -3.28
C ALA A 86 -18.72 32.02 -4.41
N GLU A 87 -19.74 32.49 -5.13
CA GLU A 87 -19.62 33.67 -5.98
C GLU A 87 -19.24 34.88 -5.11
N GLY A 88 -18.02 35.40 -5.30
CA GLY A 88 -17.50 36.54 -4.53
C GLY A 88 -16.19 36.28 -3.78
N GLY A 89 -15.59 35.09 -3.89
CA GLY A 89 -14.24 34.82 -3.39
C GLY A 89 -14.14 34.53 -1.88
N ILE A 90 -15.25 34.55 -1.14
CA ILE A 90 -15.33 34.11 0.25
C ILE A 90 -15.86 32.66 0.24
N PRO A 91 -15.22 31.70 0.94
CA PRO A 91 -15.75 30.34 1.03
C PRO A 91 -17.15 30.32 1.66
N ALA A 92 -18.15 29.77 0.96
CA ALA A 92 -19.52 29.67 1.47
C ALA A 92 -19.60 28.73 2.69
N GLU A 93 -18.79 27.68 2.67
CA GLU A 93 -18.75 26.67 3.71
C GLU A 93 -17.39 25.97 3.71
N ARG A 94 -16.74 25.90 4.87
CA ARG A 94 -15.54 25.08 5.08
C ARG A 94 -15.81 24.10 6.22
N ARG A 95 -15.68 22.81 5.93
CA ARG A 95 -15.76 21.75 6.95
C ARG A 95 -14.47 20.99 6.99
N THR A 96 -13.95 20.78 8.19
CA THR A 96 -12.75 19.99 8.44
C THR A 96 -13.11 18.78 9.29
N ALA A 97 -12.63 17.62 8.90
CA ALA A 97 -12.82 16.38 9.65
C ALA A 97 -11.52 15.60 9.70
N VAL A 98 -11.35 14.84 10.79
CA VAL A 98 -10.18 14.00 11.04
C VAL A 98 -10.64 12.55 11.09
N SER A 99 -9.91 11.67 10.41
CA SER A 99 -10.16 10.23 10.42
C SER A 99 -8.87 9.45 10.67
N SER A 100 -8.97 8.26 11.25
CA SER A 100 -7.84 7.35 11.37
C SER A 100 -7.61 6.58 10.07
N ILE A 101 -6.34 6.31 9.75
CA ILE A 101 -5.99 5.45 8.63
C ILE A 101 -5.97 4.01 9.14
N VAL A 102 -6.89 3.19 8.63
CA VAL A 102 -6.88 1.75 8.91
C VAL A 102 -5.73 1.13 8.15
N SER A 103 -4.72 0.66 8.88
CA SER A 103 -3.57 -0.02 8.28
C SER A 103 -4.01 -1.39 7.74
N GLY A 104 -3.75 -1.62 6.45
CA GLY A 104 -4.06 -2.88 5.77
C GLY A 104 -2.84 -3.48 5.10
N ALA A 105 -2.98 -4.73 4.63
CA ALA A 105 -1.99 -5.31 3.74
C ALA A 105 -2.06 -4.62 2.35
N PRO A 106 -0.91 -4.38 1.68
CA PRO A 106 -0.91 -3.79 0.34
C PRO A 106 -1.78 -4.58 -0.64
N ASN A 107 -2.62 -3.89 -1.40
CA ASN A 107 -3.50 -4.48 -2.39
C ASN A 107 -3.55 -3.58 -3.64
N PHE A 108 -2.68 -3.89 -4.61
CA PHE A 108 -2.58 -3.13 -5.85
C PHE A 108 -3.84 -3.20 -6.72
N GLN A 109 -4.59 -4.31 -6.67
CA GLN A 109 -5.86 -4.41 -7.37
C GLN A 109 -6.85 -3.36 -6.84
N ARG A 110 -6.92 -3.21 -5.51
CA ARG A 110 -7.75 -2.18 -4.87
C ARG A 110 -7.25 -0.78 -5.18
N VAL A 111 -5.94 -0.53 -5.12
CA VAL A 111 -5.35 0.78 -5.47
C VAL A 111 -5.68 1.16 -6.92
N ALA A 112 -5.52 0.23 -7.86
CA ALA A 112 -5.83 0.45 -9.27
C ALA A 112 -7.33 0.70 -9.50
N ALA A 113 -8.20 -0.12 -8.89
CA ALA A 113 -9.65 0.01 -9.02
C ALA A 113 -10.18 1.33 -8.42
N LEU A 114 -9.67 1.75 -7.26
CA LEU A 114 -10.02 3.03 -6.66
C LEU A 114 -9.54 4.20 -7.53
N ASN A 115 -8.32 4.15 -8.05
CA ASN A 115 -7.84 5.18 -8.96
C ASN A 115 -8.70 5.27 -10.23
N ALA A 116 -9.09 4.12 -10.82
CA ALA A 116 -10.01 4.09 -11.95
C ALA A 116 -11.39 4.69 -11.59
N LEU A 117 -11.94 4.36 -10.42
CA LEU A 117 -13.20 4.94 -9.94
C LEU A 117 -13.13 6.46 -9.83
N SER A 118 -11.99 7.02 -9.40
CA SER A 118 -11.85 8.49 -9.34
C SER A 118 -11.91 9.18 -10.70
N TRP A 119 -11.46 8.50 -11.76
CA TRP A 119 -11.59 8.98 -13.12
C TRP A 119 -13.03 8.82 -13.61
N SER A 120 -13.66 7.67 -13.39
CA SER A 120 -15.09 7.49 -13.71
C SER A 120 -15.98 8.53 -13.03
N ILE A 121 -15.70 8.92 -11.78
CA ILE A 121 -16.46 9.99 -11.11
C ILE A 121 -16.33 11.33 -11.86
N ALA A 122 -15.12 11.66 -12.33
CA ALA A 122 -14.84 12.92 -13.01
C ALA A 122 -15.33 12.94 -14.47
N ASP A 123 -15.15 11.83 -15.19
CA ASP A 123 -15.37 11.75 -16.64
C ASP A 123 -16.79 11.30 -16.99
N GLU A 124 -17.39 10.38 -16.22
CA GLU A 124 -18.75 9.88 -16.44
C GLU A 124 -19.82 10.70 -15.68
N GLY A 125 -19.40 11.62 -14.79
CA GLY A 125 -20.32 12.45 -14.01
C GLY A 125 -21.18 11.66 -13.02
N LEU A 126 -20.61 10.63 -12.39
CA LEU A 126 -21.33 9.75 -11.47
C LEU A 126 -21.93 10.52 -10.30
N SER A 127 -23.16 10.14 -9.91
CA SER A 127 -23.74 10.62 -8.66
C SER A 127 -22.98 10.07 -7.45
N LEU A 128 -23.09 10.76 -6.30
CA LEU A 128 -22.40 10.34 -5.07
C LEU A 128 -22.86 8.94 -4.61
N ASP A 129 -24.12 8.59 -4.82
CA ASP A 129 -24.66 7.28 -4.44
C ASP A 129 -24.10 6.17 -5.33
N GLU A 130 -24.00 6.39 -6.65
CA GLU A 130 -23.35 5.46 -7.58
C GLU A 130 -21.86 5.30 -7.24
N ALA A 131 -21.18 6.40 -6.92
CA ALA A 131 -19.79 6.38 -6.47
C ALA A 131 -19.62 5.55 -5.19
N ARG A 132 -20.53 5.70 -4.21
CA ARG A 132 -20.56 4.89 -2.98
C ARG A 132 -20.82 3.41 -3.27
N GLN A 133 -21.75 3.09 -4.17
CA GLN A 133 -22.03 1.71 -4.56
C GLN A 133 -20.84 1.05 -5.24
N ARG A 134 -20.24 1.72 -6.24
CA ARG A 134 -19.03 1.22 -6.94
C ARG A 134 -17.86 1.08 -5.96
N PHE A 135 -17.68 2.05 -5.05
CA PHE A 135 -16.66 1.97 -3.99
C PHE A 135 -16.85 0.74 -3.09
N SER A 136 -18.07 0.52 -2.59
CA SER A 136 -18.39 -0.66 -1.78
C SER A 136 -18.19 -1.97 -2.52
N ALA A 137 -18.53 -2.02 -3.80
CA ALA A 137 -18.29 -3.19 -4.66
C ALA A 137 -16.78 -3.50 -4.79
N ILE A 138 -15.93 -2.48 -4.98
CA ILE A 138 -14.46 -2.64 -5.01
C ILE A 138 -13.93 -3.16 -3.67
N CYS A 139 -14.46 -2.65 -2.55
CA CYS A 139 -14.07 -3.08 -1.22
C CYS A 139 -14.49 -4.52 -0.91
N ALA A 140 -15.59 -4.99 -1.49
CA ALA A 140 -16.13 -6.34 -1.32
C ALA A 140 -15.40 -7.42 -2.13
N VAL A 141 -14.56 -7.05 -3.11
CA VAL A 141 -13.81 -8.03 -3.90
C VAL A 141 -12.91 -8.87 -3.00
N PRO A 142 -13.06 -10.21 -2.99
CA PRO A 142 -12.27 -11.09 -2.13
C PRO A 142 -10.81 -11.09 -2.56
N THR A 143 -9.92 -11.24 -1.57
CA THR A 143 -8.49 -11.41 -1.83
C THR A 143 -8.18 -12.78 -2.43
N LEU A 144 -7.04 -12.88 -3.11
CA LEU A 144 -6.57 -14.12 -3.73
C LEU A 144 -6.50 -15.27 -2.69
N ASN A 145 -6.82 -16.49 -3.12
CA ASN A 145 -6.76 -17.68 -2.27
C ASN A 145 -5.38 -17.78 -1.59
N PRO A 146 -5.31 -17.89 -0.24
CA PRO A 146 -4.07 -17.85 0.51
C PRO A 146 -3.09 -18.98 0.16
N VAL A 147 -3.58 -20.12 -0.35
CA VAL A 147 -2.74 -21.25 -0.78
C VAL A 147 -2.09 -20.94 -2.14
N LEU A 148 -2.88 -20.45 -3.10
CA LEU A 148 -2.37 -20.04 -4.41
C LEU A 148 -1.36 -18.91 -4.27
N LEU A 149 -1.67 -17.90 -3.44
CA LEU A 149 -0.75 -16.80 -3.15
C LEU A 149 0.59 -17.32 -2.61
N ARG A 150 0.55 -18.26 -1.66
CA ARG A 150 1.76 -18.85 -1.07
C ARG A 150 2.61 -19.56 -2.11
N PHE A 151 1.98 -20.35 -2.99
CA PHE A 151 2.67 -21.05 -4.07
C PHE A 151 3.32 -20.06 -5.05
N LEU A 152 2.59 -19.03 -5.49
CA LEU A 152 3.11 -18.02 -6.41
C LEU A 152 4.27 -17.22 -5.80
N VAL A 153 4.19 -16.87 -4.51
CA VAL A 153 5.29 -16.20 -3.79
C VAL A 153 6.51 -17.10 -3.70
N ALA A 154 6.34 -18.40 -3.45
CA ALA A 154 7.46 -19.35 -3.44
C ALA A 154 8.11 -19.49 -4.82
N CYS A 155 7.32 -19.58 -5.89
CA CYS A 155 7.84 -19.58 -7.26
C CYS A 155 8.62 -18.30 -7.58
N ALA A 156 8.07 -17.13 -7.24
CA ALA A 156 8.73 -15.85 -7.45
C ALA A 156 10.06 -15.77 -6.70
N ASN A 157 10.09 -16.21 -5.44
CA ASN A 157 11.31 -16.17 -4.63
C ASN A 157 12.39 -17.14 -5.14
N ALA A 158 11.99 -18.33 -5.61
CA ALA A 158 12.89 -19.27 -6.26
C ALA A 158 13.46 -18.71 -7.57
N ALA A 159 12.63 -18.02 -8.38
CA ALA A 159 13.10 -17.34 -9.58
C ALA A 159 14.10 -16.21 -9.27
N PHE A 160 13.90 -15.44 -8.19
CA PHE A 160 14.88 -14.47 -7.71
C PHE A 160 16.20 -15.13 -7.29
N CYS A 161 16.16 -16.30 -6.65
CA CYS A 161 17.38 -17.06 -6.37
C CYS A 161 18.14 -17.37 -7.65
N GLY A 162 17.46 -17.82 -8.71
CA GLY A 162 18.07 -18.02 -10.03
C GLY A 162 18.66 -16.73 -10.63
N LEU A 163 18.00 -15.58 -10.44
CA LEU A 163 18.51 -14.27 -10.89
C LEU A 163 19.82 -13.88 -10.16
N PHE A 164 19.99 -14.31 -8.92
CA PHE A 164 21.23 -14.14 -8.15
C PHE A 164 22.27 -15.26 -8.41
N ASN A 165 22.18 -15.93 -9.56
CA ASN A 165 23.03 -17.05 -9.96
C ASN A 165 22.93 -18.27 -9.02
N GLY A 166 21.78 -18.47 -8.37
CA GLY A 166 21.50 -19.68 -7.60
C GLY A 166 21.26 -20.88 -8.51
N ASP A 167 21.85 -22.02 -8.17
CA ASP A 167 21.66 -23.27 -8.90
C ASP A 167 20.27 -23.91 -8.66
N LEU A 168 19.92 -24.92 -9.47
CA LEU A 168 18.61 -25.59 -9.37
C LEU A 168 18.33 -26.16 -7.96
N PRO A 169 19.29 -26.79 -7.25
CA PRO A 169 19.13 -27.16 -5.85
C PRO A 169 18.84 -25.97 -4.93
N ALA A 170 19.57 -24.85 -5.05
CA ALA A 170 19.30 -23.64 -4.27
C ALA A 170 17.89 -23.09 -4.53
N MET A 171 17.44 -23.06 -5.79
CA MET A 171 16.08 -22.63 -6.14
C MET A 171 15.01 -23.51 -5.47
N GLY A 172 15.22 -24.83 -5.46
CA GLY A 172 14.31 -25.79 -4.79
C GLY A 172 14.27 -25.59 -3.27
N LEU A 173 15.42 -25.33 -2.64
CA LEU A 173 15.50 -25.02 -1.21
C LEU A 173 14.81 -23.69 -0.88
N VAL A 174 15.04 -22.64 -1.67
CA VAL A 174 14.39 -21.34 -1.49
C VAL A 174 12.87 -21.47 -1.67
N PHE A 175 12.42 -22.28 -2.62
CA PHE A 175 10.99 -22.58 -2.80
C PHE A 175 10.38 -23.20 -1.53
N ALA A 176 11.01 -24.25 -1.00
CA ALA A 176 10.55 -24.91 0.23
C ALA A 176 10.60 -23.98 1.45
N ALA A 177 11.68 -23.20 1.59
CA ALA A 177 11.88 -22.23 2.68
C ALA A 177 10.81 -21.14 2.64
N THR A 178 10.49 -20.65 1.45
CA THR A 178 9.44 -19.63 1.26
C THR A 178 8.05 -20.18 1.54
N LEU A 179 7.75 -21.42 1.12
CA LEU A 179 6.48 -22.07 1.47
C LEU A 179 6.29 -22.16 2.99
N LEU A 180 7.34 -22.59 3.72
CA LEU A 180 7.32 -22.70 5.17
C LEU A 180 7.19 -21.32 5.84
N GLY A 181 8.08 -20.38 5.48
CA GLY A 181 8.10 -19.05 6.06
C GLY A 181 6.82 -18.25 5.81
N PHE A 182 6.24 -18.34 4.61
CA PHE A 182 5.00 -17.67 4.29
C PHE A 182 3.77 -18.34 4.93
N TYR A 183 3.77 -19.67 5.06
CA TYR A 183 2.76 -20.37 5.86
C TYR A 183 2.80 -19.93 7.33
N LEU A 184 4.01 -19.86 7.91
CA LEU A 184 4.21 -19.38 9.28
C LEU A 184 3.72 -17.95 9.43
N ARG A 185 4.03 -17.07 8.48
CA ARG A 185 3.52 -15.68 8.46
C ARG A 185 1.99 -15.64 8.50
N GLN A 186 1.32 -16.42 7.67
CA GLN A 186 -0.15 -16.48 7.64
C GLN A 186 -0.73 -16.92 9.00
N LYS A 187 -0.11 -17.93 9.63
CA LYS A 187 -0.56 -18.44 10.94
C LYS A 187 -0.30 -17.47 12.08
N LEU A 188 0.89 -16.89 12.18
CA LEU A 188 1.25 -15.96 13.25
C LEU A 188 0.42 -14.67 13.19
N LEU A 189 0.16 -14.14 11.99
CA LEU A 189 -0.74 -13.00 11.82
C LEU A 189 -2.19 -13.35 12.17
N HIS A 190 -2.63 -14.57 11.86
CA HIS A 190 -3.97 -15.03 12.26
C HIS A 190 -4.12 -15.16 13.79
N TRP A 191 -3.03 -15.47 14.50
CA TRP A 191 -2.98 -15.48 15.96
C TRP A 191 -2.81 -14.10 16.59
N GLY A 192 -2.70 -13.04 15.78
CA GLY A 192 -2.60 -11.66 16.28
C GLY A 192 -1.22 -11.28 16.82
N LEU A 193 -0.16 -12.01 16.46
CA LEU A 193 1.20 -11.61 16.85
C LEU A 193 1.62 -10.31 16.16
N ASP A 194 2.44 -9.54 16.86
CA ASP A 194 3.09 -8.36 16.30
C ASP A 194 3.86 -8.67 15.02
N LEU A 195 3.77 -7.75 14.05
CA LEU A 195 4.40 -7.90 12.74
C LEU A 195 5.93 -8.07 12.84
N LYS A 196 6.56 -7.41 13.81
CA LYS A 196 8.01 -7.45 14.06
C LYS A 196 8.46 -8.85 14.49
N VAL A 197 7.75 -9.43 15.48
CA VAL A 197 8.01 -10.79 15.98
C VAL A 197 7.72 -11.82 14.89
N THR A 198 6.64 -11.62 14.14
CA THR A 198 6.30 -12.48 12.99
C THR A 198 7.43 -12.49 11.96
N PHE A 199 7.97 -11.33 11.59
CA PHE A 199 9.05 -11.24 10.59
C PHE A 199 10.35 -11.87 11.08
N PHE A 200 10.68 -11.72 12.36
CA PHE A 200 11.80 -12.42 12.98
C PHE A 200 11.62 -13.94 12.91
N LEU A 201 10.48 -14.48 13.35
CA LEU A 201 10.23 -15.93 13.35
C LEU A 201 10.16 -16.52 11.94
N CYS A 202 9.59 -15.80 10.98
CA CYS A 202 9.50 -16.25 9.59
C CYS A 202 10.86 -16.25 8.90
N SER A 203 11.67 -15.21 9.10
CA SER A 203 13.02 -15.15 8.55
C SER A 203 13.93 -16.20 9.16
N PHE A 204 13.83 -16.43 10.47
CA PHE A 204 14.51 -17.51 11.18
C PHE A 204 14.13 -18.88 10.60
N ALA A 205 12.83 -19.21 10.52
CA ALA A 205 12.38 -20.51 10.01
C ALA A 205 12.75 -20.74 8.52
N ALA A 206 12.61 -19.71 7.68
CA ALA A 206 12.96 -19.81 6.26
C ALA A 206 14.47 -20.00 6.07
N SER A 207 15.29 -19.19 6.75
CA SER A 207 16.75 -19.32 6.67
C SER A 207 17.26 -20.63 7.26
N LEU A 208 16.64 -21.16 8.32
CA LEU A 208 16.98 -22.44 8.92
C LEU A 208 16.73 -23.62 7.97
N LEU A 209 15.66 -23.55 7.17
CA LEU A 209 15.42 -24.54 6.15
C LEU A 209 16.41 -24.40 4.99
N ALA A 210 16.73 -23.17 4.58
CA ALA A 210 17.70 -22.90 3.53
C ALA A 210 19.13 -23.33 3.93
N SER A 211 19.50 -23.23 5.21
CA SER A 211 20.81 -23.65 5.71
C SER A 211 21.03 -25.16 5.65
N LEU A 212 19.97 -25.98 5.50
CA LEU A 212 20.14 -27.40 5.17
C LEU A 212 20.90 -27.60 3.86
N GLY A 213 20.83 -26.64 2.93
CA GLY A 213 21.65 -26.66 1.72
C GLY A 213 23.14 -26.59 2.00
N VAL A 214 23.54 -25.80 3.01
CA VAL A 214 24.93 -25.70 3.48
C VAL A 214 25.35 -27.02 4.13
N VAL A 215 24.53 -27.54 5.07
CA VAL A 215 24.88 -28.72 5.88
C VAL A 215 24.93 -29.99 5.04
N LEU A 216 23.98 -30.16 4.12
CA LEU A 216 23.88 -31.34 3.26
C LEU A 216 24.72 -31.21 1.97
N GLN A 217 25.47 -30.11 1.80
CA GLN A 217 26.23 -29.78 0.59
C GLN A 217 25.36 -29.89 -0.68
N LEU A 218 24.11 -29.44 -0.59
CA LEU A 218 23.16 -29.45 -1.70
C LEU A 218 23.40 -28.23 -2.58
N GLY A 219 23.99 -28.48 -3.74
CA GLY A 219 24.26 -27.45 -4.74
C GLY A 219 25.59 -26.73 -4.52
N SER A 220 25.89 -25.82 -5.45
CA SER A 220 27.14 -25.05 -5.50
C SER A 220 27.02 -23.65 -4.89
N THR A 221 25.80 -23.21 -4.57
CA THR A 221 25.52 -21.82 -4.13
C THR A 221 24.66 -21.72 -2.86
N PRO A 222 25.07 -22.31 -1.73
CA PRO A 222 24.25 -22.35 -0.53
C PRO A 222 24.11 -20.98 0.16
N GLN A 223 25.09 -20.07 0.02
CA GLN A 223 25.02 -18.70 0.52
C GLN A 223 23.91 -17.90 -0.21
N THR A 224 23.84 -18.02 -1.53
CA THR A 224 22.77 -17.41 -2.34
C THR A 224 21.40 -17.92 -1.92
N ALA A 225 21.27 -19.23 -1.64
CA ALA A 225 20.02 -19.81 -1.14
C ALA A 225 19.60 -19.20 0.20
N MET A 226 20.54 -19.04 1.14
CA MET A 226 20.29 -18.41 2.43
C MET A 226 19.86 -16.95 2.30
N ALA A 227 20.57 -16.14 1.52
CA ALA A 227 20.19 -14.74 1.28
C ALA A 227 18.81 -14.61 0.62
N ALA A 228 18.54 -15.41 -0.41
CA ALA A 228 17.28 -15.37 -1.14
C ALA A 228 16.09 -15.88 -0.32
N SER A 229 16.31 -16.77 0.65
CA SER A 229 15.22 -17.37 1.45
C SER A 229 14.36 -16.36 2.22
N VAL A 230 14.91 -15.20 2.59
CA VAL A 230 14.20 -14.16 3.37
C VAL A 230 13.62 -13.04 2.49
N LEU A 231 13.93 -13.03 1.20
CA LEU A 231 13.62 -11.92 0.28
C LEU A 231 12.10 -11.64 0.19
N PHE A 232 11.26 -12.67 0.30
CA PHE A 232 9.80 -12.52 0.28
C PHE A 232 9.22 -11.68 1.44
N LEU A 233 9.99 -11.46 2.52
CA LEU A 233 9.58 -10.66 3.67
C LEU A 233 9.92 -9.18 3.50
N ILE A 234 10.78 -8.82 2.54
CA ILE A 234 11.23 -7.43 2.40
C ILE A 234 10.02 -6.52 2.10
N PRO A 235 9.79 -5.47 2.90
CA PRO A 235 8.67 -4.55 2.71
C PRO A 235 8.95 -3.58 1.54
N GLY A 236 9.04 -4.10 0.32
CA GLY A 236 9.40 -3.33 -0.87
C GLY A 236 8.41 -2.20 -1.18
N ILE A 237 7.10 -2.45 -1.06
CA ILE A 237 6.06 -1.45 -1.35
C ILE A 237 6.17 -0.25 -0.39
N PRO A 238 6.22 -0.44 0.96
CA PRO A 238 6.52 0.67 1.88
C PRO A 238 7.80 1.42 1.57
N LEU A 239 8.88 0.72 1.15
CA LEU A 239 10.17 1.34 0.86
C LEU A 239 10.09 2.26 -0.37
N ILE A 240 9.49 1.77 -1.46
CA ILE A 240 9.29 2.55 -2.69
C ILE A 240 8.39 3.76 -2.40
N ASN A 241 7.26 3.54 -1.71
CA ASN A 241 6.36 4.63 -1.34
C ASN A 241 7.02 5.65 -0.41
N ALA A 242 7.90 5.22 0.50
CA ALA A 242 8.64 6.13 1.37
C ALA A 242 9.55 7.06 0.56
N MET A 243 10.29 6.52 -0.40
CA MET A 243 11.14 7.31 -1.28
C MET A 243 10.33 8.28 -2.15
N LEU A 244 9.24 7.80 -2.77
CA LEU A 244 8.36 8.64 -3.57
C LEU A 244 7.71 9.75 -2.75
N ASP A 245 7.24 9.46 -1.53
CA ASP A 245 6.66 10.45 -0.64
C ASP A 245 7.70 11.53 -0.26
N ILE A 246 8.98 11.18 -0.05
CA ILE A 246 10.05 12.16 0.20
C ILE A 246 10.28 13.04 -1.03
N LEU A 247 10.37 12.44 -2.22
CA LEU A 247 10.61 13.15 -3.48
C LEU A 247 9.48 14.12 -3.83
N ASP A 248 8.24 13.74 -3.53
CA ASP A 248 7.05 14.58 -3.79
C ASP A 248 6.79 15.63 -2.68
N GLY A 249 7.70 15.77 -1.71
CA GLY A 249 7.58 16.77 -0.63
C GLY A 249 6.76 16.32 0.59
N HIS A 250 6.21 15.10 0.59
CA HIS A 250 5.55 14.47 1.75
C HIS A 250 6.56 13.82 2.71
N VAL A 251 7.59 14.59 3.11
CA VAL A 251 8.77 14.10 3.84
C VAL A 251 8.40 13.40 5.16
N LEU A 252 7.47 13.97 5.94
CA LEU A 252 7.07 13.38 7.24
C LEU A 252 6.46 11.98 7.07
N MET A 253 5.61 11.80 6.05
CA MET A 253 5.02 10.51 5.70
C MET A 253 6.10 9.53 5.22
N GLY A 254 6.96 9.98 4.31
CA GLY A 254 8.02 9.15 3.76
C GLY A 254 9.02 8.67 4.82
N VAL A 255 9.49 9.55 5.71
CA VAL A 255 10.36 9.18 6.84
C VAL A 255 9.66 8.19 7.77
N SER A 256 8.37 8.38 8.06
CA SER A 256 7.63 7.45 8.91
C SER A 256 7.52 6.05 8.29
N ARG A 257 7.21 5.96 6.98
CA ARG A 257 7.17 4.68 6.25
C ARG A 257 8.55 4.03 6.21
N LEU A 258 9.61 4.83 6.00
CA LEU A 258 10.99 4.36 5.97
C LEU A 258 11.39 3.75 7.32
N ILE A 259 11.15 4.44 8.43
CA ILE A 259 11.47 3.92 9.78
C ILE A 259 10.73 2.61 10.05
N GLN A 260 9.44 2.53 9.68
CA GLN A 260 8.66 1.31 9.84
C GLN A 260 9.22 0.15 9.01
N ALA A 261 9.55 0.39 7.74
CA ALA A 261 10.16 -0.59 6.86
C ALA A 261 11.54 -1.03 7.34
N SER A 262 12.40 -0.09 7.73
CA SER A 262 13.74 -0.37 8.28
C SER A 262 13.67 -1.20 9.56
N THR A 263 12.70 -0.93 10.44
CA THR A 263 12.48 -1.75 11.64
C THR A 263 12.18 -3.21 11.28
N LEU A 264 11.36 -3.44 10.25
CA LEU A 264 11.06 -4.80 9.77
C LEU A 264 12.28 -5.47 9.13
N ILE A 265 13.09 -4.71 8.39
CA ILE A 265 14.36 -5.21 7.80
C ILE A 265 15.33 -5.62 8.91
N ILE A 266 15.44 -4.84 9.99
CA ILE A 266 16.25 -5.22 11.16
C ILE A 266 15.75 -6.53 11.77
N CYS A 267 14.43 -6.71 11.94
CA CYS A 267 13.88 -7.97 12.43
C CYS A 267 14.20 -9.17 11.52
N ILE A 268 14.16 -8.98 10.20
CA ILE A 268 14.55 -10.01 9.22
C ILE A 268 16.04 -10.33 9.35
N ALA A 269 16.89 -9.31 9.43
CA ALA A 269 18.33 -9.47 9.56
C ALA A 269 18.69 -10.20 10.87
N LEU A 270 18.03 -9.89 11.97
CA LEU A 270 18.21 -10.59 13.25
C LEU A 270 17.80 -12.06 13.16
N GLY A 271 16.69 -12.38 12.50
CA GLY A 271 16.25 -13.78 12.32
C GLY A 271 17.25 -14.57 11.47
N LEU A 272 17.72 -13.98 10.36
CA LEU A 272 18.76 -14.57 9.52
C LEU A 272 20.08 -14.76 10.29
N ALA A 273 20.56 -13.72 10.99
CA ALA A 273 21.80 -13.78 11.77
C ALA A 273 21.75 -14.84 12.88
N THR A 274 20.59 -15.01 13.54
CA THR A 274 20.39 -16.05 14.55
C THR A 274 20.59 -17.44 13.94
N THR A 275 20.05 -17.69 12.75
CA THR A 275 20.26 -18.95 12.02
C THR A 275 21.73 -19.17 11.68
N MET A 276 22.41 -18.14 11.16
CA MET A 276 23.83 -18.24 10.79
C MET A 276 24.70 -18.60 11.99
N LEU A 277 24.44 -17.96 13.14
CA LEU A 277 25.15 -18.22 14.38
C LEU A 277 24.89 -19.64 14.91
N LEU A 278 23.66 -20.16 14.79
CA LEU A 278 23.34 -21.53 15.20
C LEU A 278 23.94 -22.59 14.28
N MET A 279 24.05 -22.30 13.00
CA MET A 279 24.58 -23.23 11.99
C MET A 279 26.10 -23.12 11.82
N GLY A 280 26.76 -22.18 12.51
CA GLY A 280 28.20 -21.95 12.40
C GLY A 280 28.64 -21.52 10.99
N VAL A 281 27.79 -20.80 10.26
CA VAL A 281 28.09 -20.31 8.92
C VAL A 281 28.78 -18.95 9.03
N ASP A 282 30.11 -18.95 8.88
CA ASP A 282 30.90 -17.72 8.85
C ASP A 282 30.73 -17.02 7.50
N SER A 283 29.98 -15.91 7.51
CA SER A 283 29.78 -14.93 6.43
C SER A 283 28.87 -15.32 5.25
N LEU A 284 28.08 -14.30 4.84
CA LEU A 284 27.27 -14.21 3.62
C LEU A 284 28.00 -13.32 2.62
#